data_AF-A0A177M994-F1
#
_entry.id   AF-A0A177M994-F1
#
_cell.length_a   1.000
_cell.length_b   1.000
_cell.length_c   1.000
_cell.angle_alpha   90.00
_cell.angle_beta   90.00
_cell.angle_gamma   90.00
#
_symmetry.space_group_name_H-M   'P 1'
#
loop_
_entity.id
_entity.type
_entity.pdbx_description
1 polymer ?
#
loop_
_entity_poly.entity_id
_entity_poly.type
_entity_poly.pdbx_seq_one_letter_code
_entity_poly.pdbx_strand_id
1 'polypeptide(L)'
;MKINKNCGYPALAVRAMLAIGLGMASASAEATILNASSGGTFTMNLDRNALAPYAGGYFLSTFWDAAASAADNPANTGDHLLSQLNSTEISGLNQAFELTAIGSDPSPQASQRYVKATSTDFAIDTIMLAGVAGAQVGMTGVQGFYAPNWPPSGAGLVNGDFSLRYDADRQTLGRTGWYLANNIYFTMAVYDLNNLSLNFTNAENWQLSGDLLMSPENAGMLQGVQLIDVGNFCLGTGAYAGCGQVAAVPLPAAVWLFGSGLLAFIGIGRRPYLSRSVTL
;
A
#
# COMPACT_ATOMS: atom_id res chain seq x y z
N MET A 1 35.36 18.57 -95.00
CA MET A 1 35.57 19.57 -93.93
C MET A 1 35.14 18.90 -92.62
N LYS A 2 36.01 18.10 -91.98
CA LYS A 2 37.02 18.41 -90.93
C LYS A 2 36.43 18.93 -89.61
N ILE A 3 36.89 18.29 -88.51
CA ILE A 3 36.81 18.62 -87.06
C ILE A 3 35.61 17.94 -86.36
N ASN A 4 35.71 16.83 -85.60
CA ASN A 4 36.54 16.41 -84.46
C ASN A 4 36.30 17.21 -83.15
N LYS A 5 35.74 16.58 -82.11
CA LYS A 5 36.24 16.65 -80.71
C LYS A 5 35.48 15.74 -79.74
N ASN A 6 36.29 14.92 -79.08
CA ASN A 6 36.06 14.14 -77.87
C ASN A 6 35.39 14.92 -76.73
N CYS A 7 34.62 14.23 -75.89
CA CYS A 7 34.62 14.44 -74.45
C CYS A 7 34.23 13.14 -73.74
N GLY A 8 35.20 12.52 -73.07
CA GLY A 8 34.98 11.39 -72.19
C GLY A 8 34.40 11.84 -70.84
N TYR A 9 33.70 10.92 -70.19
CA TYR A 9 33.37 11.02 -68.77
C TYR A 9 33.96 9.81 -68.02
N PRO A 10 34.48 10.02 -66.81
CA PRO A 10 35.18 8.99 -66.05
C PRO A 10 34.19 8.00 -65.43
N ALA A 11 34.59 6.72 -65.42
CA ALA A 11 33.92 5.66 -64.69
C ALA A 11 33.95 5.97 -63.19
N LEU A 12 32.79 6.23 -62.61
CA LEU A 12 32.59 6.34 -61.18
C LEU A 12 32.70 4.93 -60.57
N ALA A 13 33.82 4.67 -59.89
CA ALA A 13 34.01 3.45 -59.12
C ALA A 13 33.08 3.45 -57.91
N VAL A 14 31.99 2.71 -58.00
CA VAL A 14 31.08 2.43 -56.88
C VAL A 14 31.81 1.53 -55.87
N ARG A 15 32.32 2.13 -54.80
CA ARG A 15 32.80 1.40 -53.62
C ARG A 15 31.59 0.88 -52.84
N ALA A 16 31.32 -0.41 -52.93
CA ALA A 16 30.43 -1.11 -52.02
C ALA A 16 31.06 -1.12 -50.62
N MET A 17 30.57 -0.26 -49.73
CA MET A 17 30.85 -0.38 -48.28
C MET A 17 29.93 -1.45 -47.73
N LEU A 18 30.50 -2.62 -47.43
CA LEU A 18 29.84 -3.67 -46.67
C LEU A 18 29.79 -3.24 -45.19
N ALA A 19 28.68 -2.64 -44.78
CA ALA A 19 28.43 -2.33 -43.38
C ALA A 19 28.14 -3.64 -42.63
N ILE A 20 29.12 -4.08 -41.84
CA ILE A 20 28.93 -5.17 -40.87
C ILE A 20 28.05 -4.59 -39.76
N GLY A 21 26.75 -4.78 -39.88
CA GLY A 21 25.78 -4.51 -38.81
C GLY A 21 25.97 -5.55 -37.72
N LEU A 22 26.74 -5.22 -36.69
CA LEU A 22 26.66 -5.88 -35.39
C LEU A 22 25.26 -5.61 -34.84
N GLY A 23 24.33 -6.51 -35.15
CA GLY A 23 23.01 -6.55 -34.56
C GLY A 23 23.16 -6.75 -33.06
N MET A 24 23.11 -5.66 -32.31
CA MET A 24 22.82 -5.74 -30.89
C MET A 24 21.42 -6.33 -30.78
N ALA A 25 21.35 -7.63 -30.51
CA ALA A 25 20.10 -8.25 -30.08
C ALA A 25 19.66 -7.49 -28.83
N SER A 26 18.59 -6.71 -28.96
CA SER A 26 17.92 -6.12 -27.82
C SER A 26 17.51 -7.29 -26.93
N ALA A 27 18.17 -7.45 -25.79
CA ALA A 27 17.66 -8.33 -24.75
C ALA A 27 16.31 -7.76 -24.34
N SER A 28 15.23 -8.32 -24.89
CA SER A 28 13.89 -8.08 -24.38
C SER A 28 13.90 -8.60 -22.95
N ALA A 29 13.90 -7.69 -21.97
CA ALA A 29 13.73 -8.06 -20.59
C ALA A 29 12.37 -8.76 -20.47
N GLU A 30 12.37 -10.07 -20.24
CA GLU A 30 11.14 -10.80 -19.94
C GLU A 30 10.62 -10.31 -18.59
N ALA A 31 9.35 -9.88 -18.55
CA ALA A 31 8.71 -9.51 -17.29
C ALA A 31 8.58 -10.76 -16.43
N THR A 32 9.00 -10.66 -15.16
CA THR A 32 8.69 -11.70 -14.18
C THR A 32 7.24 -11.52 -13.74
N ILE A 33 6.49 -12.62 -13.62
CA ILE A 33 5.12 -12.60 -13.12
C ILE A 33 5.14 -12.99 -11.64
N LEU A 34 4.66 -12.09 -10.77
CA LEU A 34 4.56 -12.33 -9.33
C LEU A 34 3.18 -12.86 -8.95
N ASN A 35 3.11 -13.80 -8.01
CA ASN A 35 1.86 -14.42 -7.55
C ASN A 35 1.72 -14.34 -6.02
N ALA A 36 0.51 -14.47 -5.47
CA ALA A 36 0.27 -14.41 -4.02
C ALA A 36 0.04 -15.80 -3.39
N SER A 37 0.73 -16.84 -3.88
CA SER A 37 0.44 -18.24 -3.51
C SER A 37 0.78 -18.63 -2.08
N SER A 38 1.69 -17.92 -1.42
CA SER A 38 2.14 -18.20 -0.04
C SER A 38 1.30 -17.49 1.03
N GLY A 39 0.21 -16.82 0.66
CA GLY A 39 -0.50 -15.89 1.53
C GLY A 39 0.34 -14.63 1.78
N GLY A 40 0.05 -13.91 2.86
CA GLY A 40 0.75 -12.68 3.19
C GLY A 40 -0.09 -11.72 4.01
N THR A 41 0.35 -10.47 4.08
CA THR A 41 -0.36 -9.42 4.81
C THR A 41 -0.40 -8.13 4.00
N PHE A 42 -1.49 -7.40 4.14
CA PHE A 42 -1.64 -6.04 3.70
C PHE A 42 -1.70 -5.12 4.92
N THR A 43 -0.71 -4.26 5.11
CA THR A 43 -0.67 -3.30 6.21
C THR A 43 -1.05 -1.92 5.70
N MET A 44 -2.01 -1.26 6.35
CA MET A 44 -2.36 0.14 6.12
C MET A 44 -1.88 1.02 7.28
N ASN A 45 -1.39 2.21 6.93
CA ASN A 45 -1.22 3.32 7.86
C ASN A 45 -2.02 4.51 7.35
N LEU A 46 -3.10 4.86 8.06
CA LEU A 46 -4.00 5.94 7.68
C LEU A 46 -3.53 7.27 8.26
N ASP A 47 -3.56 8.33 7.44
CA ASP A 47 -3.34 9.69 7.89
C ASP A 47 -4.64 10.28 8.46
N ARG A 48 -4.67 10.39 9.79
CA ARG A 48 -5.74 11.03 10.55
C ARG A 48 -6.13 12.41 10.02
N ASN A 49 -5.15 13.27 9.74
CA ASN A 49 -5.40 14.65 9.36
C ASN A 49 -5.96 14.74 7.93
N ALA A 50 -5.51 13.84 7.05
CA ALA A 50 -6.06 13.73 5.70
C ALA A 50 -7.50 13.19 5.70
N LEU A 51 -7.86 12.32 6.65
CA LEU A 51 -9.22 11.79 6.80
C LEU A 51 -10.21 12.78 7.45
N ALA A 52 -9.75 13.65 8.35
CA ALA A 52 -10.62 14.55 9.10
C ALA A 52 -11.59 15.43 8.26
N PRO A 53 -11.24 15.93 7.06
CA PRO A 53 -12.17 16.71 6.23
C PRO A 53 -13.36 15.93 5.67
N TYR A 54 -13.27 14.59 5.58
CA TYR A 54 -14.36 13.76 5.07
C TYR A 54 -15.49 13.67 6.10
N ALA A 55 -16.74 13.63 5.62
CA ALA A 55 -17.93 13.43 6.44
C ALA A 55 -18.00 14.34 7.70
N GLY A 56 -17.36 15.52 7.63
CA GLY A 56 -17.27 16.49 8.71
C GLY A 56 -16.44 16.05 9.93
N GLY A 57 -15.55 15.08 9.84
CA GLY A 57 -14.70 14.67 10.96
C GLY A 57 -14.40 13.18 11.01
N TYR A 58 -14.23 12.56 9.85
CA TYR A 58 -14.10 11.11 9.71
C TYR A 58 -12.80 10.59 10.33
N PHE A 59 -12.91 9.60 11.23
CA PHE A 59 -11.76 8.96 11.87
C PHE A 59 -12.00 7.47 12.12
N LEU A 60 -10.91 6.71 12.27
CA LEU A 60 -10.97 5.29 12.60
C LEU A 60 -11.34 5.12 14.08
N SER A 61 -12.43 4.41 14.37
CA SER A 61 -12.94 4.19 15.72
C SER A 61 -12.74 2.75 16.21
N THR A 62 -12.72 1.79 15.29
CA THR A 62 -12.54 0.37 15.61
C THR A 62 -11.84 -0.35 14.47
N PHE A 63 -11.16 -1.44 14.80
CA PHE A 63 -10.53 -2.33 13.85
C PHE A 63 -10.62 -3.77 14.36
N TRP A 64 -11.01 -4.67 13.47
CA TRP A 64 -10.89 -6.10 13.65
C TRP A 64 -9.83 -6.62 12.69
N ASP A 65 -8.75 -7.17 13.24
CA ASP A 65 -7.78 -7.95 12.46
C ASP A 65 -8.40 -9.27 11.96
N ALA A 66 -7.62 -10.11 11.28
CA ALA A 66 -8.10 -11.39 10.76
C ALA A 66 -8.71 -12.30 11.83
N ALA A 67 -8.11 -12.34 13.03
CA ALA A 67 -8.58 -13.18 14.12
C ALA A 67 -9.90 -12.66 14.72
N ALA A 68 -9.98 -11.36 15.00
CA ALA A 68 -11.18 -10.71 15.50
C ALA A 68 -12.31 -10.69 14.46
N SER A 69 -11.95 -10.66 13.17
CA SER A 69 -12.88 -10.64 12.04
C SER A 69 -13.15 -12.03 11.46
N ALA A 70 -12.83 -13.12 12.16
CA ALA A 70 -13.06 -14.49 11.68
C ALA A 70 -14.46 -14.64 11.05
N ALA A 71 -14.48 -14.94 9.75
CA ALA A 71 -15.70 -14.85 8.94
C ALA A 71 -16.71 -15.93 9.29
N ASP A 72 -16.26 -17.07 9.79
CA ASP A 72 -17.08 -18.22 10.18
C ASP A 72 -17.78 -18.03 11.54
N ASN A 73 -17.41 -17.00 12.31
CA ASN A 73 -18.09 -16.66 13.55
C ASN A 73 -19.38 -15.88 13.25
N PRO A 74 -20.57 -16.46 13.48
CA PRO A 74 -21.84 -15.82 13.14
C PRO A 74 -22.12 -14.53 13.93
N ALA A 75 -21.42 -14.28 15.04
CA ALA A 75 -21.53 -13.02 15.78
C ALA A 75 -20.81 -11.85 15.09
N ASN A 76 -19.81 -12.13 14.24
CA ASN A 76 -18.94 -11.13 13.61
C ASN A 76 -19.56 -10.53 12.33
N THR A 77 -20.82 -10.13 12.43
CA THR A 77 -21.57 -9.47 11.35
C THR A 77 -21.12 -8.02 11.14
N GLY A 78 -21.45 -7.47 9.96
CA GLY A 78 -21.27 -6.03 9.73
C GLY A 78 -22.10 -5.17 10.68
N ASP A 79 -23.30 -5.63 11.06
CA ASP A 79 -24.17 -4.91 12.00
C ASP A 79 -23.57 -4.88 13.41
N HIS A 80 -22.97 -6.01 13.82
CA HIS A 80 -22.28 -6.07 15.11
C HIS A 80 -21.13 -5.08 15.17
N LEU A 81 -20.32 -4.98 14.11
CA LEU A 81 -19.24 -3.99 14.08
C LEU A 81 -19.76 -2.55 14.09
N LEU A 82 -20.80 -2.24 13.31
CA LEU A 82 -21.44 -0.92 13.34
C LEU A 82 -21.89 -0.56 14.77
N SER A 83 -22.41 -1.52 15.54
CA SER A 83 -22.83 -1.31 16.93
C SER A 83 -21.68 -1.03 17.91
N GLN A 84 -20.44 -1.34 17.54
CA GLN A 84 -19.23 -1.08 18.34
C GLN A 84 -18.60 0.29 18.03
N LEU A 85 -19.04 0.96 16.97
CA LEU A 85 -18.56 2.29 16.63
C LEU A 85 -18.90 3.27 17.75
N ASN A 86 -17.93 4.11 18.08
CA ASN A 86 -18.08 5.09 19.14
C ASN A 86 -17.34 6.38 18.80
N SER A 87 -17.49 7.39 19.65
CA SER A 87 -16.88 8.71 19.45
C SER A 87 -15.40 8.77 19.85
N THR A 88 -14.76 7.64 20.14
CA THR A 88 -13.34 7.56 20.46
C THR A 88 -12.56 7.09 19.25
N GLU A 89 -11.53 7.86 18.92
CA GLU A 89 -10.59 7.56 17.85
C GLU A 89 -9.53 6.55 18.32
N ILE A 90 -9.17 5.61 17.44
CA ILE A 90 -8.05 4.71 17.62
C ILE A 90 -6.92 5.04 16.64
N SER A 91 -5.73 4.49 16.87
CA SER A 91 -4.61 4.66 15.94
C SER A 91 -4.93 4.06 14.57
N GLY A 92 -4.72 4.85 13.51
CA GLY A 92 -4.77 4.39 12.12
C GLY A 92 -3.52 3.68 11.63
N LEU A 93 -2.51 3.47 12.49
CA LEU A 93 -1.24 2.81 12.14
C LEU A 93 -1.33 1.30 12.26
N ASN A 94 -0.56 0.58 11.46
CA ASN A 94 -0.37 -0.87 11.49
C ASN A 94 -1.67 -1.68 11.39
N GLN A 95 -2.63 -1.22 10.59
CA GLN A 95 -3.87 -1.96 10.34
C GLN A 95 -3.56 -3.12 9.41
N ALA A 96 -3.34 -4.31 9.97
CA ALA A 96 -2.88 -5.48 9.23
C ALA A 96 -4.04 -6.41 8.86
N PHE A 97 -4.22 -6.61 7.56
CA PHE A 97 -5.17 -7.53 6.97
C PHE A 97 -4.42 -8.77 6.49
N GLU A 98 -4.98 -9.95 6.75
CA GLU A 98 -4.40 -11.19 6.24
C GLU A 98 -4.92 -11.47 4.84
N LEU A 99 -4.02 -11.93 3.96
CA LEU A 99 -4.40 -12.41 2.65
C LEU A 99 -5.15 -13.72 2.78
N THR A 100 -6.26 -13.81 2.07
CA THR A 100 -7.05 -15.04 1.96
C THR A 100 -6.37 -16.04 1.04
N ALA A 101 -6.65 -17.32 1.29
CA ALA A 101 -6.12 -18.42 0.50
C ALA A 101 -6.53 -18.30 -0.99
N ILE A 102 -5.72 -18.91 -1.85
CA ILE A 102 -6.09 -19.08 -3.26
C ILE A 102 -7.26 -20.07 -3.38
N GLY A 103 -8.28 -19.70 -4.15
CA GLY A 103 -9.35 -20.63 -4.53
C GLY A 103 -10.75 -20.03 -4.39
N SER A 104 -11.60 -20.73 -3.64
CA SER A 104 -12.99 -20.33 -3.44
C SER A 104 -13.14 -19.40 -2.24
N ASP A 105 -14.08 -18.46 -2.34
CA ASP A 105 -14.45 -17.56 -1.24
C ASP A 105 -14.67 -18.35 0.06
N PRO A 106 -14.17 -17.87 1.21
CA PRO A 106 -14.37 -18.55 2.50
C PRO A 106 -15.85 -18.84 2.78
N SER A 107 -16.15 -19.97 3.41
CA SER A 107 -17.51 -20.35 3.79
C SER A 107 -17.50 -21.27 5.01
N PRO A 108 -18.42 -21.12 5.98
CA PRO A 108 -19.51 -20.13 6.01
C PRO A 108 -19.00 -18.70 6.29
N GLN A 109 -19.86 -17.70 6.05
CA GLN A 109 -19.59 -16.31 6.40
C GLN A 109 -20.74 -15.73 7.23
N ALA A 110 -20.40 -14.88 8.20
CA ALA A 110 -21.36 -14.08 8.96
C ALA A 110 -22.15 -13.14 8.02
N SER A 111 -23.35 -12.75 8.44
CA SER A 111 -24.18 -11.81 7.66
C SER A 111 -23.40 -10.54 7.33
N GLN A 112 -23.64 -10.00 6.13
CA GLN A 112 -23.03 -8.80 5.56
C GLN A 112 -21.51 -8.85 5.36
N ARG A 113 -20.82 -9.93 5.75
CA ARG A 113 -19.43 -10.21 5.38
C ARG A 113 -19.42 -10.94 4.06
N TYR A 114 -18.59 -10.47 3.12
CA TYR A 114 -18.39 -11.13 1.81
C TYR A 114 -16.89 -11.22 1.49
N VAL A 115 -16.14 -11.80 2.42
CA VAL A 115 -14.72 -12.14 2.26
C VAL A 115 -14.52 -12.87 0.96
N LYS A 116 -13.55 -12.38 0.18
CA LYS A 116 -13.18 -12.96 -1.10
C LYS A 116 -11.91 -13.74 -1.01
N ALA A 117 -11.77 -14.78 -1.81
CA ALA A 117 -10.52 -15.48 -1.98
C ALA A 117 -9.54 -14.71 -2.88
N THR A 118 -8.27 -15.12 -2.83
CA THR A 118 -7.28 -14.74 -3.83
C THR A 118 -7.48 -15.57 -5.09
N SER A 119 -7.47 -14.92 -6.26
CA SER A 119 -7.66 -15.62 -7.53
C SER A 119 -6.45 -16.48 -7.90
N THR A 120 -6.68 -17.62 -8.54
CA THR A 120 -5.62 -18.52 -9.03
C THR A 120 -4.75 -17.89 -10.11
N ASP A 121 -5.29 -16.93 -10.85
CA ASP A 121 -4.66 -16.19 -11.93
C ASP A 121 -4.20 -14.78 -11.52
N PHE A 122 -4.19 -14.49 -10.21
CA PHE A 122 -3.64 -13.23 -9.73
C PHE A 122 -2.16 -13.11 -10.11
N ALA A 123 -1.83 -12.01 -10.78
CA ALA A 123 -0.50 -11.72 -11.25
C ALA A 123 -0.23 -10.22 -11.33
N ILE A 124 1.04 -9.85 -11.10
CA ILE A 124 1.57 -8.50 -11.34
C ILE A 124 2.71 -8.62 -12.36
N ASP A 125 2.64 -7.81 -13.43
CA ASP A 125 3.75 -7.61 -14.37
C ASP A 125 4.81 -6.70 -13.73
N THR A 126 6.03 -7.19 -13.53
CA THR A 126 7.08 -6.44 -12.80
C THR A 126 7.61 -5.20 -13.53
N ILE A 127 7.34 -5.05 -14.82
CA ILE A 127 7.82 -3.91 -15.63
C ILE A 127 6.73 -2.85 -15.72
N MET A 128 5.53 -3.26 -16.08
CA MET A 128 4.39 -2.35 -16.27
C MET A 128 3.64 -2.07 -14.97
N LEU A 129 3.86 -2.87 -13.93
CA LEU A 129 3.04 -2.89 -12.71
C LEU A 129 1.54 -3.07 -13.01
N ALA A 130 1.21 -3.71 -14.13
CA ALA A 130 -0.16 -4.03 -14.50
C ALA A 130 -0.60 -5.33 -13.82
N GLY A 131 -1.87 -5.40 -13.46
CA GLY A 131 -2.49 -6.64 -12.97
C GLY A 131 -3.27 -7.37 -14.06
N VAL A 132 -3.73 -8.57 -13.73
CA VAL A 132 -4.69 -9.30 -14.57
C VAL A 132 -6.11 -8.78 -14.31
N ALA A 133 -6.79 -8.34 -15.36
CA ALA A 133 -8.16 -7.84 -15.26
C ALA A 133 -9.10 -8.95 -14.73
N GLY A 134 -9.90 -8.61 -13.71
CA GLY A 134 -10.83 -9.55 -13.07
C GLY A 134 -10.21 -10.44 -11.98
N ALA A 135 -8.88 -10.58 -11.96
CA ALA A 135 -8.18 -11.25 -10.86
C ALA A 135 -8.08 -10.34 -9.62
N GLN A 136 -7.86 -10.94 -8.46
CA GLN A 136 -7.80 -10.21 -7.20
C GLN A 136 -6.99 -10.92 -6.12
N VAL A 137 -6.53 -10.13 -5.15
CA VAL A 137 -6.08 -10.64 -3.84
C VAL A 137 -7.15 -10.31 -2.82
N GLY A 138 -7.75 -11.34 -2.24
CA GLY A 138 -8.74 -11.18 -1.18
C GLY A 138 -8.06 -11.03 0.18
N MET A 139 -8.63 -10.21 1.05
CA MET A 139 -8.11 -9.91 2.39
C MET A 139 -9.23 -10.01 3.42
N THR A 140 -8.91 -10.42 4.64
CA THR A 140 -9.84 -10.43 5.78
C THR A 140 -9.40 -9.42 6.83
N GLY A 141 -10.38 -8.80 7.49
CA GLY A 141 -10.19 -7.70 8.42
C GLY A 141 -11.16 -6.57 8.12
N VAL A 142 -11.56 -5.82 9.15
CA VAL A 142 -12.61 -4.81 9.02
C VAL A 142 -12.27 -3.56 9.81
N GLN A 143 -12.43 -2.41 9.17
CA GLN A 143 -12.28 -1.08 9.74
C GLN A 143 -13.65 -0.47 9.97
N GLY A 144 -13.82 0.13 11.14
CA GLY A 144 -15.00 0.91 11.47
C GLY A 144 -14.63 2.36 11.71
N PHE A 145 -15.27 3.24 10.96
CA PHE A 145 -15.05 4.68 11.00
C PHE A 145 -16.27 5.39 11.57
N TYR A 146 -16.00 6.46 12.32
CA TYR A 146 -17.02 7.33 12.87
C TYR A 146 -16.91 8.72 12.25
N ALA A 147 -18.06 9.29 11.89
CA ALA A 147 -18.22 10.63 11.35
C ALA A 147 -19.14 11.44 12.28
N PRO A 148 -18.62 12.26 13.20
CA PRO A 148 -19.41 12.93 14.22
C PRO A 148 -20.39 13.97 13.65
N ASN A 149 -20.02 14.61 12.54
CA ASN A 149 -20.79 15.70 11.94
C ASN A 149 -21.57 15.26 10.69
N TRP A 150 -21.69 13.95 10.47
CA TRP A 150 -22.55 13.43 9.42
C TRP A 150 -24.03 13.72 9.77
N PRO A 151 -24.82 14.34 8.88
CA PRO A 151 -26.22 14.65 9.19
C PRO A 151 -27.06 13.39 9.43
N PRO A 152 -28.01 13.38 10.39
CA PRO A 152 -28.36 14.48 11.30
C PRO A 152 -27.64 14.47 12.67
N SER A 153 -26.98 13.37 13.05
CA SER A 153 -26.46 13.19 14.42
C SER A 153 -25.22 12.30 14.50
N GLY A 154 -24.38 12.35 13.47
CA GLY A 154 -23.26 11.45 13.26
C GLY A 154 -23.64 10.16 12.57
N ALA A 155 -22.65 9.49 11.99
CA ALA A 155 -22.83 8.19 11.33
C ALA A 155 -21.59 7.32 11.47
N GLY A 156 -21.83 6.02 11.35
CA GLY A 156 -20.80 5.00 11.26
C GLY A 156 -20.67 4.49 9.83
N LEU A 157 -19.45 4.22 9.40
CA LEU A 157 -19.18 3.46 8.19
C LEU A 157 -18.28 2.29 8.53
N VAL A 158 -18.51 1.16 7.86
CA VAL A 158 -17.65 -0.01 7.98
C VAL A 158 -17.14 -0.37 6.59
N ASN A 159 -15.83 -0.55 6.48
CA ASN A 159 -15.15 -1.00 5.29
C ASN A 159 -14.26 -2.18 5.66
N GLY A 160 -14.14 -3.17 4.81
CA GLY A 160 -13.30 -4.32 5.10
C GLY A 160 -13.47 -5.42 4.10
N ASP A 161 -12.96 -6.60 4.49
CA ASP A 161 -12.94 -7.80 3.67
C ASP A 161 -12.40 -7.50 2.28
N PHE A 162 -11.35 -6.67 2.22
CA PHE A 162 -10.97 -5.98 1.01
C PHE A 162 -10.57 -6.94 -0.10
N SER A 163 -10.67 -6.47 -1.35
CA SER A 163 -10.01 -7.09 -2.48
C SER A 163 -9.11 -6.07 -3.16
N LEU A 164 -7.83 -6.39 -3.33
CA LEU A 164 -6.94 -5.64 -4.21
C LEU A 164 -7.21 -6.08 -5.63
N ARG A 165 -7.55 -5.12 -6.50
CA ARG A 165 -7.95 -5.37 -7.89
C ARG A 165 -7.23 -4.40 -8.82
N TYR A 166 -7.11 -4.82 -10.08
CA TYR A 166 -6.58 -4.00 -11.16
C TYR A 166 -7.66 -3.69 -12.20
N ASP A 167 -7.73 -2.43 -12.60
CA ASP A 167 -8.58 -1.93 -13.68
C ASP A 167 -7.80 -0.91 -14.51
N ALA A 168 -7.56 -1.23 -15.78
CA ALA A 168 -6.80 -0.37 -16.68
C ALA A 168 -7.51 0.97 -16.94
N ASP A 169 -8.84 1.02 -16.89
CA ASP A 169 -9.59 2.26 -17.14
C ASP A 169 -9.37 3.29 -16.03
N ARG A 170 -9.00 2.83 -14.82
CA ARG A 170 -8.64 3.73 -13.71
C ARG A 170 -7.32 4.46 -13.94
N GLN A 171 -6.45 4.00 -14.84
CA GLN A 171 -5.17 4.67 -15.15
C GLN A 171 -5.34 6.05 -15.80
N THR A 172 -6.50 6.30 -16.42
CA THR A 172 -6.80 7.51 -17.20
C THR A 172 -6.66 8.84 -16.44
N LEU A 173 -6.63 8.82 -15.10
CA LEU A 173 -6.41 10.01 -14.26
C LEU A 173 -5.00 10.07 -13.64
N GLY A 174 -4.01 9.40 -14.24
CA GLY A 174 -2.63 9.35 -13.71
C GLY A 174 -2.48 8.42 -12.50
N ARG A 175 -3.41 7.48 -12.34
CA ARG A 175 -3.38 6.44 -11.30
C ARG A 175 -2.72 5.18 -11.84
N THR A 176 -2.46 4.23 -10.96
CA THR A 176 -1.80 2.97 -11.33
C THR A 176 -2.76 1.92 -11.92
N GLY A 177 -4.07 2.11 -11.73
CA GLY A 177 -5.10 1.12 -12.06
C GLY A 177 -5.43 0.17 -10.89
N TRP A 178 -4.59 0.16 -9.85
CA TRP A 178 -4.82 -0.64 -8.66
C TRP A 178 -5.73 0.08 -7.65
N TYR A 179 -6.61 -0.67 -7.02
CA TYR A 179 -7.52 -0.16 -6.00
C TYR A 179 -7.94 -1.24 -5.01
N LEU A 180 -8.37 -0.80 -3.83
CA LEU A 180 -9.00 -1.63 -2.81
C LEU A 180 -10.51 -1.53 -2.92
N ALA A 181 -11.14 -2.68 -3.16
CA ALA A 181 -12.58 -2.83 -3.12
C ALA A 181 -13.02 -3.29 -1.74
N ASN A 182 -13.96 -2.57 -1.11
CA ASN A 182 -14.71 -3.06 0.04
C ASN A 182 -15.56 -4.27 -0.36
N ASN A 183 -15.74 -5.22 0.55
CA ASN A 183 -16.73 -6.29 0.37
C ASN A 183 -17.63 -6.48 1.60
N ILE A 184 -17.62 -5.59 2.58
CA ILE A 184 -18.63 -5.64 3.65
C ILE A 184 -19.88 -4.85 3.22
N TYR A 185 -21.07 -5.43 3.39
CA TYR A 185 -22.37 -4.94 2.86
C TYR A 185 -22.48 -4.89 1.33
N PHE A 186 -21.54 -4.24 0.64
CA PHE A 186 -21.58 -4.00 -0.80
C PHE A 186 -20.17 -3.81 -1.37
N THR A 187 -20.00 -4.09 -2.67
CA THR A 187 -18.73 -3.87 -3.36
C THR A 187 -18.59 -2.43 -3.83
N MET A 188 -17.51 -1.76 -3.44
CA MET A 188 -17.18 -0.40 -3.89
C MET A 188 -15.67 -0.18 -3.78
N ALA A 189 -15.07 0.56 -4.71
CA ALA A 189 -13.70 1.04 -4.52
C ALA A 189 -13.66 2.00 -3.32
N VAL A 190 -12.75 1.77 -2.39
CA VAL A 190 -12.56 2.62 -1.20
C VAL A 190 -11.32 3.48 -1.39
N TYR A 191 -10.23 2.85 -1.81
CA TYR A 191 -8.94 3.50 -2.03
C TYR A 191 -8.40 3.17 -3.42
N ASP A 192 -8.00 4.18 -4.18
CA ASP A 192 -7.11 4.00 -5.33
C ASP A 192 -5.67 3.98 -4.84
N LEU A 193 -4.78 3.25 -5.54
CA LEU A 193 -3.36 3.16 -5.15
C LEU A 193 -2.49 3.99 -6.09
N ASN A 194 -1.52 4.70 -5.51
CA ASN A 194 -0.58 5.52 -6.27
C ASN A 194 0.87 5.34 -5.80
N ASN A 195 1.82 5.88 -6.58
CA ASN A 195 3.25 5.88 -6.26
C ASN A 195 3.79 4.49 -5.90
N LEU A 196 3.40 3.49 -6.72
CA LEU A 196 3.71 2.10 -6.46
C LEU A 196 5.22 1.82 -6.54
N SER A 197 5.70 1.06 -5.56
CA SER A 197 7.04 0.50 -5.50
C SER A 197 6.94 -1.00 -5.30
N LEU A 198 7.59 -1.76 -6.20
CA LEU A 198 7.62 -3.21 -6.18
C LEU A 198 9.04 -3.67 -5.89
N ASN A 199 9.20 -4.49 -4.85
CA ASN A 199 10.47 -5.13 -4.52
C ASN A 199 10.24 -6.64 -4.40
N PHE A 200 11.04 -7.45 -5.08
CA PHE A 200 10.83 -8.89 -5.11
C PHE A 200 12.16 -9.64 -5.19
N THR A 201 12.15 -10.84 -4.62
CA THR A 201 13.24 -11.81 -4.77
C THR A 201 12.84 -12.91 -5.77
N ASN A 202 11.58 -13.33 -5.74
CA ASN A 202 11.00 -14.33 -6.65
C ASN A 202 9.46 -14.22 -6.63
N ALA A 203 8.78 -15.12 -7.35
CA ALA A 203 7.34 -15.08 -7.53
C ALA A 203 6.54 -15.20 -6.23
N GLU A 204 7.08 -15.88 -5.21
CA GLU A 204 6.41 -16.11 -3.91
C GLU A 204 6.84 -15.11 -2.82
N ASN A 205 7.91 -14.34 -3.06
CA ASN A 205 8.51 -13.42 -2.11
C ASN A 205 8.65 -12.04 -2.74
N TRP A 206 7.64 -11.21 -2.55
CA TRP A 206 7.62 -9.83 -3.01
C TRP A 206 6.82 -8.93 -2.09
N GLN A 207 7.03 -7.63 -2.25
CA GLN A 207 6.25 -6.57 -1.64
C GLN A 207 5.84 -5.53 -2.68
N LEU A 208 4.61 -5.05 -2.57
CA LEU A 208 4.08 -3.89 -3.26
C LEU A 208 3.70 -2.85 -2.21
N SER A 209 4.21 -1.63 -2.34
CA SER A 209 3.91 -0.53 -1.42
C SER A 209 3.58 0.74 -2.19
N GLY A 210 2.90 1.68 -1.55
CA GLY A 210 2.58 2.98 -2.13
C GLY A 210 1.61 3.77 -1.27
N ASP A 211 0.95 4.72 -1.88
CA ASP A 211 0.01 5.63 -1.23
C ASP A 211 -1.43 5.16 -1.41
N LEU A 212 -2.25 5.43 -0.41
CA LEU A 212 -3.71 5.20 -0.40
C LEU A 212 -4.38 6.53 -0.74
N LEU A 213 -5.00 6.60 -1.91
CA LEU A 213 -5.79 7.75 -2.31
C LEU A 213 -7.28 7.48 -2.06
N MET A 214 -8.02 8.44 -1.53
CA MET A 214 -9.47 8.31 -1.41
C MET A 214 -10.10 8.15 -2.80
N SER A 215 -10.71 7.01 -3.09
CA SER A 215 -11.31 6.78 -4.41
C SER A 215 -12.45 7.78 -4.72
N PRO A 216 -12.75 8.07 -5.99
CA PRO A 216 -13.87 8.92 -6.37
C PRO A 216 -15.22 8.46 -5.78
N GLU A 217 -15.47 7.16 -5.78
CA GLU A 217 -16.71 6.57 -5.28
C GLU A 217 -16.88 6.82 -3.78
N ASN A 218 -15.83 6.52 -3.00
CA ASN A 218 -15.87 6.71 -1.55
C ASN A 218 -15.83 8.19 -1.15
N ALA A 219 -15.05 9.02 -1.85
CA ALA A 219 -15.03 10.45 -1.62
C ALA A 219 -16.40 11.09 -1.88
N GLY A 220 -17.07 10.69 -2.97
CA GLY A 220 -18.43 11.14 -3.28
C GLY A 220 -19.43 10.75 -2.20
N MET A 221 -19.37 9.50 -1.73
CA MET A 221 -20.18 9.04 -0.60
C MET A 221 -19.88 9.82 0.68
N LEU A 222 -18.63 10.12 0.97
CA LEU A 222 -18.20 10.82 2.18
C LEU A 222 -18.22 12.36 2.07
N GLN A 223 -18.74 12.90 0.96
CA GLN A 223 -18.81 14.34 0.69
C GLN A 223 -17.44 15.04 0.79
N GLY A 224 -16.37 14.37 0.38
CA GLY A 224 -15.00 14.88 0.44
C GLY A 224 -14.34 15.03 -0.93
N VAL A 225 -13.07 15.38 -0.91
CA VAL A 225 -12.26 15.55 -2.13
C VAL A 225 -11.78 14.18 -2.60
N GLN A 226 -11.92 13.87 -3.88
CA GLN A 226 -11.39 12.63 -4.45
C GLN A 226 -9.87 12.68 -4.64
N LEU A 227 -9.23 11.52 -4.63
CA LEU A 227 -7.82 11.29 -4.94
C LEU A 227 -6.83 12.03 -4.03
N ILE A 228 -7.25 12.36 -2.81
CA ILE A 228 -6.35 12.85 -1.77
C ILE A 228 -5.65 11.66 -1.13
N ASP A 229 -4.35 11.80 -0.91
CA ASP A 229 -3.56 10.86 -0.12
C ASP A 229 -4.05 10.86 1.33
N VAL A 230 -4.51 9.70 1.78
CA VAL A 230 -5.05 9.44 3.12
C VAL A 230 -4.23 8.40 3.87
N GLY A 231 -3.02 8.10 3.41
CA GLY A 231 -2.12 7.16 4.06
C GLY A 231 -1.27 6.36 3.09
N ASN A 232 -0.61 5.33 3.63
CA ASN A 232 0.19 4.42 2.83
C ASN A 232 -0.16 2.97 3.12
N PHE A 233 0.30 2.09 2.24
CA PHE A 233 0.16 0.66 2.41
C PHE A 233 1.45 -0.09 2.09
N CYS A 234 1.50 -1.31 2.63
CA CYS A 234 2.46 -2.31 2.21
C CYS A 234 1.79 -3.69 2.15
N LEU A 235 1.77 -4.28 0.96
CA LEU A 235 1.37 -5.64 0.69
C LEU A 235 2.62 -6.49 0.57
N GLY A 236 2.76 -7.55 1.37
CA GLY A 236 3.91 -8.45 1.30
C GLY A 236 3.53 -9.92 1.39
N THR A 237 4.23 -10.74 0.61
CA THR A 237 4.09 -12.21 0.58
C THR A 237 5.40 -12.88 0.99
N GLY A 238 5.32 -14.12 1.49
CA GLY A 238 6.50 -14.89 1.91
C GLY A 238 7.36 -14.12 2.92
N ALA A 239 8.65 -13.95 2.62
CA ALA A 239 9.61 -13.24 3.47
C ALA A 239 9.30 -11.74 3.68
N TYR A 240 8.41 -11.16 2.87
CA TYR A 240 7.97 -9.77 3.02
C TYR A 240 6.63 -9.63 3.76
N ALA A 241 6.02 -10.73 4.22
CA ALA A 241 4.83 -10.64 5.06
C ALA A 241 5.13 -9.82 6.34
N GLY A 242 4.16 -9.01 6.77
CA GLY A 242 4.27 -8.05 7.86
C GLY A 242 4.93 -6.71 7.48
N CYS A 243 5.17 -6.45 6.19
CA CYS A 243 5.79 -5.19 5.77
C CYS A 243 4.92 -3.96 6.11
N GLY A 244 5.56 -2.79 6.21
CA GLY A 244 4.88 -1.52 6.54
C GLY A 244 4.48 -1.36 8.01
N GLN A 245 4.71 -2.37 8.86
CA GLN A 245 4.50 -2.24 10.29
C GLN A 245 5.57 -1.34 10.90
N VAL A 246 5.14 -0.22 11.48
CA VAL A 246 5.98 0.68 12.24
C VAL A 246 6.15 0.09 13.64
N ALA A 247 7.37 -0.27 14.00
CA ALA A 247 7.66 -0.72 15.36
C ALA A 247 7.30 0.39 16.36
N ALA A 248 6.37 0.11 17.28
CA ALA A 248 6.20 0.94 18.45
C ALA A 248 7.53 0.89 19.21
N VAL A 249 8.29 1.98 19.17
CA VAL A 249 9.60 2.05 19.84
C VAL A 249 9.39 1.63 21.28
N PRO A 250 9.94 0.49 21.73
CA PRO A 250 9.78 0.09 23.11
C PRO A 250 10.43 1.19 23.95
N LEU A 251 9.61 1.89 24.74
CA LEU A 251 10.06 2.90 25.69
C LEU A 251 10.96 2.41 26.84
N PRO A 252 11.37 1.13 27.04
CA PRO A 252 12.28 0.80 28.13
C PRO A 252 13.63 1.50 28.02
N ALA A 253 14.28 1.53 26.85
CA ALA A 253 15.67 2.00 26.77
C ALA A 253 15.82 3.52 26.82
N ALA A 254 14.89 4.27 26.22
CA ALA A 254 14.95 5.73 26.21
C ALA A 254 14.82 6.31 27.61
N VAL A 255 13.91 5.78 28.45
CA VAL A 255 13.76 6.22 29.84
C VAL A 255 15.05 5.97 30.64
N TRP A 256 15.74 4.85 30.42
CA TRP A 256 17.03 4.58 31.07
C TRP A 256 18.18 5.45 30.54
N LEU A 257 18.19 5.78 29.25
CA LEU A 257 19.20 6.67 28.66
C LEU A 257 19.01 8.12 29.10
N PHE A 258 17.76 8.62 29.17
CA PHE A 258 17.47 9.94 29.72
C PHE A 258 17.69 9.99 31.23
N GLY A 259 17.33 8.94 31.97
CA GLY A 259 17.56 8.84 33.40
C GLY A 259 19.04 8.79 33.79
N SER A 260 19.87 8.02 33.09
CA SER A 260 21.32 7.94 33.34
C SER A 260 22.07 9.21 32.92
N GLY A 261 21.67 9.84 31.81
CA GLY A 261 22.21 11.12 31.38
C GLY A 261 21.96 12.24 32.41
N LEU A 262 20.75 12.31 32.98
CA LEU A 262 20.41 13.32 33.98
C LEU A 262 21.19 13.15 35.30
N LEU A 263 21.41 11.91 35.74
CA LEU A 263 22.21 11.62 36.93
C LEU A 263 23.70 11.97 36.75
N ALA A 264 24.25 11.81 35.55
CA ALA A 264 25.62 12.19 35.24
C ALA A 264 25.85 13.71 35.36
N PHE A 265 24.87 14.54 34.97
CA PHE A 265 24.98 15.99 35.10
C PHE A 265 24.91 16.49 36.55
N ILE A 266 24.11 15.84 37.40
CA ILE A 266 24.04 16.17 38.84
C ILE A 266 25.36 15.81 39.55
N GLY A 267 26.04 14.74 39.11
CA GLY A 267 27.33 14.32 39.67
C GLY A 267 28.51 15.26 39.35
N ILE A 268 28.50 15.90 38.18
CA ILE A 268 29.62 16.77 37.73
C ILE A 268 29.60 18.14 38.43
N GLY A 269 28.45 18.62 38.89
CA GLY A 269 28.31 19.91 39.57
C GLY A 269 28.87 19.96 41.01
N ARG A 270 29.33 18.84 41.58
CA ARG A 270 29.83 18.75 42.96
C ARG A 270 31.32 18.41 43.05
N ARG A 271 32.18 19.12 42.31
CA ARG A 271 33.62 19.13 42.64
C ARG A 271 33.87 20.16 43.75
N PRO A 272 34.18 19.74 44.99
CA PRO A 272 34.61 20.68 46.01
C PRO A 272 35.94 21.31 45.62
N TYR A 273 36.01 22.64 45.69
CA TYR A 273 37.23 23.42 45.54
C TYR A 273 38.20 23.01 46.65
N LEU A 274 39.21 22.20 46.32
CA LEU A 274 40.29 21.84 47.24
C LEU A 274 41.17 23.08 47.48
N SER A 275 40.91 23.78 48.58
CA SER A 275 41.79 24.83 49.09
C SER A 275 43.13 24.20 49.50
N ARG A 276 44.18 24.54 48.77
CA ARG A 276 45.56 24.09 49.02
C ARG A 276 46.20 25.07 50.00
N SER A 277 46.24 24.72 51.29
CA SER A 277 47.02 25.46 52.28
C SER A 277 48.51 25.23 52.02
N VAL A 278 49.22 26.31 51.70
CA VAL A 278 50.68 26.38 51.70
C VAL A 278 51.11 26.88 53.07
N THR A 279 51.92 26.09 53.78
CA THR A 279 52.61 26.54 54.99
C THR A 279 54.10 26.63 54.67
N LEU A 280 54.68 27.79 54.98
CA LEU A 280 56.09 28.14 54.85
C LEU A 280 56.99 27.33 55.79
#